data_AF-A0A935T148-F1
#
_entry.id   AF-A0A935T148-F1
#
_cell.length_a   1.000
_cell.length_b   1.000
_cell.length_c   1.000
_cell.angle_alpha   90.00
_cell.angle_beta   90.00
_cell.angle_gamma   90.00
#
_symmetry.space_group_name_H-M   'P 1'
#
loop_
_entity.id
_entity.type
_entity.pdbx_description
1 polymer ?
#
loop_
_entity_poly.entity_id
_entity_poly.type
_entity_poly.pdbx_seq_one_letter_code
_entity_poly.pdbx_strand_id
1 'polypeptide(L)'
;MNAPRNERPLRSAVLHLGERRLATRHGEFDLHLFRDLAQARIAMVLARGDIDGPEPLLARVHSSCLTSECLGGCDCDCAEQLDRALARIDEAGRGVLVYLMQEGRGAGLSAKARDRMLVQASGNRITTFDAYAEMGLPADLRRYDAVASIFAMLGVCGPLRLLTNNPEKVAAVARALESEKIEVEAALPVAGDDSPWNRDYLRAKRISGHALTRADRTPGARPPERVVAFEPVELAGDPARLVTASYFLPVALSGEVHWLRTSVLVDRASGRESIVLSRGAWRGPEAMARPDPSQAIALSLLDRLPVVSAPGREALAHALQALVATGAGCVGVAWDETAAPAESATRSGTPRSDAAC
;
A
#
# COMPACT_ATOMS: atom_id res chain seq x y z
N MET A 1 -25.86 -31.92 -7.23
CA MET A 1 -24.45 -32.16 -7.60
C MET A 1 -23.86 -30.79 -7.92
N ASN A 2 -23.21 -30.15 -6.96
CA ASN A 2 -22.61 -28.82 -7.14
C ASN A 2 -21.29 -28.98 -7.87
N ALA A 3 -21.13 -28.28 -9.00
CA ALA A 3 -19.86 -28.18 -9.70
C ALA A 3 -18.79 -27.54 -8.79
N PRO A 4 -17.51 -27.95 -8.87
CA PRO A 4 -16.44 -27.38 -8.04
C PRO A 4 -16.23 -25.88 -8.33
N ARG A 5 -16.02 -25.08 -7.26
CA ARG A 5 -15.89 -23.61 -7.22
C ARG A 5 -14.78 -22.98 -8.11
N ASN A 6 -14.11 -23.74 -8.99
CA ASN A 6 -12.78 -23.40 -9.52
C ASN A 6 -12.57 -23.55 -11.06
N GLU A 7 -13.62 -23.61 -11.88
CA GLU A 7 -13.41 -23.93 -13.32
C GLU A 7 -12.87 -22.78 -14.19
N ARG A 8 -12.90 -21.52 -13.74
CA ARG A 8 -12.41 -20.40 -14.55
C ARG A 8 -11.28 -19.65 -13.84
N PRO A 9 -10.02 -19.86 -14.26
CA PRO A 9 -8.90 -19.07 -13.72
C PRO A 9 -8.96 -17.63 -14.20
N LEU A 10 -9.73 -17.30 -15.24
CA LEU A 10 -9.80 -15.98 -15.84
C LEU A 10 -11.26 -15.50 -15.95
N ARG A 11 -11.51 -14.27 -15.52
CA ARG A 11 -12.75 -13.53 -15.81
C ARG A 11 -12.40 -12.11 -16.20
N SER A 12 -12.91 -11.63 -17.34
CA SER A 12 -12.52 -10.34 -17.91
C SER A 12 -10.98 -10.24 -18.03
N ALA A 13 -10.35 -9.28 -17.35
CA ALA A 13 -8.90 -9.14 -17.29
C ALA A 13 -8.29 -9.65 -15.97
N VAL A 14 -9.03 -10.38 -15.14
CA VAL A 14 -8.60 -10.82 -13.81
C VAL A 14 -8.31 -12.31 -13.80
N LEU A 15 -7.07 -12.67 -13.46
CA LEU A 15 -6.56 -14.04 -13.36
C LEU A 15 -6.43 -14.45 -11.88
N HIS A 16 -7.05 -15.56 -11.47
CA HIS A 16 -6.83 -16.20 -10.18
C HIS A 16 -5.52 -17.00 -10.22
N LEU A 17 -4.57 -16.64 -9.36
CA LEU A 17 -3.23 -17.22 -9.32
C LEU A 17 -3.10 -18.36 -8.32
N GLY A 18 -3.92 -18.36 -7.26
CA GLY A 18 -3.91 -19.40 -6.25
C GLY A 18 -4.46 -18.93 -4.93
N GLU A 19 -4.60 -19.87 -4.01
CA GLU A 19 -5.21 -19.66 -2.70
C GLU A 19 -4.47 -20.43 -1.60
N ARG A 20 -4.59 -19.95 -0.36
CA ARG A 20 -4.13 -20.68 0.83
C ARG A 20 -4.81 -20.16 2.09
N ARG A 21 -4.79 -20.95 3.16
CA ARG A 21 -5.07 -20.46 4.51
C ARG A 21 -3.96 -19.49 4.96
N LEU A 22 -4.37 -18.41 5.62
CA LEU A 22 -3.49 -17.40 6.17
C LEU A 22 -3.88 -17.13 7.62
N ALA A 23 -3.01 -17.50 8.54
CA ALA A 23 -3.12 -17.09 9.93
C ALA A 23 -2.77 -15.60 10.06
N THR A 24 -3.61 -14.85 10.77
CA THR A 24 -3.41 -13.45 11.11
C THR A 24 -3.58 -13.26 12.62
N ARG A 25 -3.23 -12.09 13.16
CA ARG A 25 -3.49 -11.77 14.57
C ARG A 25 -4.97 -11.76 14.95
N HIS A 26 -5.89 -11.61 13.98
CA HIS A 26 -7.33 -11.57 14.23
C HIS A 26 -7.97 -12.95 14.14
N GLY A 27 -7.43 -13.80 13.27
CA GLY A 27 -7.96 -15.12 12.99
C GLY A 27 -7.42 -15.69 11.68
N GLU A 28 -7.97 -16.84 11.28
CA GLU A 28 -7.61 -17.50 10.02
C GLU A 28 -8.51 -17.04 8.88
N PHE A 29 -7.89 -16.70 7.74
CA PHE A 29 -8.56 -16.26 6.52
C PHE A 29 -8.17 -17.17 5.34
N ASP A 30 -9.06 -17.30 4.36
CA ASP A 30 -8.71 -17.78 3.02
C ASP A 30 -8.11 -16.63 2.22
N LEU A 31 -6.82 -16.71 1.93
CA LEU A 31 -6.12 -15.77 1.07
C LEU A 31 -6.20 -16.25 -0.38
N HIS A 32 -6.82 -15.46 -1.25
CA HIS A 32 -6.78 -15.64 -2.70
C HIS A 32 -5.90 -14.56 -3.35
N LEU A 33 -5.10 -14.95 -4.33
CA LEU A 33 -4.24 -14.06 -5.08
C LEU A 33 -4.76 -13.89 -6.51
N PHE A 34 -4.94 -12.65 -6.94
CA PHE A 34 -5.39 -12.32 -8.28
C PHE A 34 -4.39 -11.40 -8.98
N ARG A 35 -4.35 -11.47 -10.31
CA ARG A 35 -3.66 -10.51 -11.17
C ARG A 35 -4.65 -9.84 -12.11
N ASP A 36 -4.74 -8.52 -12.03
CA ASP A 36 -5.41 -7.68 -13.00
C ASP A 36 -4.45 -7.41 -14.16
N LEU A 37 -4.72 -8.03 -15.31
CA LEU A 37 -3.95 -7.91 -16.54
C LEU A 37 -4.14 -6.55 -17.21
N ALA A 38 -5.27 -5.86 -16.99
CA ALA A 38 -5.51 -4.54 -17.54
C ALA A 38 -4.71 -3.46 -16.80
N GLN A 39 -4.38 -3.69 -15.53
CA GLN A 39 -3.57 -2.79 -14.72
C GLN A 39 -2.15 -3.29 -14.45
N ALA A 40 -1.81 -4.51 -14.87
CA ALA A 40 -0.59 -5.22 -14.47
C ALA A 40 -0.37 -5.21 -12.95
N ARG A 41 -1.44 -5.33 -12.17
CA ARG A 41 -1.42 -5.22 -10.70
C ARG A 41 -1.90 -6.51 -10.03
N ILE A 42 -1.35 -6.78 -8.86
CA ILE A 42 -1.81 -7.85 -7.98
C ILE A 42 -2.95 -7.35 -7.09
N ALA A 43 -3.89 -8.24 -6.77
CA ALA A 43 -4.86 -8.06 -5.70
C ALA A 43 -4.81 -9.26 -4.75
N MET A 44 -4.94 -9.01 -3.46
CA MET A 44 -5.08 -10.06 -2.44
C MET A 44 -6.49 -10.00 -1.88
N VAL A 45 -7.13 -11.15 -1.69
CA VAL A 45 -8.46 -11.24 -1.08
C VAL A 45 -8.34 -12.08 0.17
N LEU A 46 -8.75 -11.53 1.32
CA LEU A 46 -8.84 -12.25 2.58
C LEU A 46 -10.32 -12.51 2.88
N ALA A 47 -10.74 -13.76 2.77
CA ALA A 47 -12.11 -14.19 3.03
C ALA A 47 -12.21 -14.89 4.39
N ARG A 48 -13.30 -14.64 5.11
CA ARG A 48 -13.65 -15.28 6.38
C ARG A 48 -15.03 -15.90 6.24
N GLY A 49 -15.16 -17.17 6.62
CA GLY A 49 -16.40 -17.93 6.49
C GLY A 49 -16.76 -18.24 5.04
N ASP A 50 -17.99 -18.72 4.82
CA ASP A 50 -18.50 -18.97 3.47
C ASP A 50 -19.04 -17.67 2.85
N ILE A 51 -18.27 -17.09 1.94
CA ILE A 51 -18.61 -15.81 1.27
C ILE A 51 -19.49 -15.99 0.02
N ASP A 52 -19.74 -17.24 -0.38
CA ASP A 52 -20.61 -17.60 -1.50
C ASP A 52 -22.09 -17.33 -1.15
N GLY A 53 -22.90 -17.13 -2.18
CA GLY A 53 -24.34 -17.07 -2.06
C GLY A 53 -24.94 -15.67 -1.83
N PRO A 54 -26.27 -15.62 -1.67
CA PRO A 54 -27.06 -14.39 -1.76
C PRO A 54 -27.12 -13.58 -0.46
N GLU A 55 -26.56 -14.11 0.64
CA GLU A 55 -26.66 -13.45 1.94
C GLU A 55 -25.79 -12.19 2.04
N PRO A 56 -26.18 -11.19 2.84
CA PRO A 56 -25.40 -9.96 3.02
C PRO A 56 -23.96 -10.24 3.47
N LEU A 57 -23.00 -9.62 2.80
CA LEU A 57 -21.56 -9.82 3.02
C LEU A 57 -20.90 -8.56 3.58
N LEU A 58 -20.23 -8.68 4.72
CA LEU A 58 -19.38 -7.60 5.23
C LEU A 58 -18.14 -7.49 4.35
N ALA A 59 -17.94 -6.34 3.72
CA ALA A 59 -16.87 -6.17 2.73
C ALA A 59 -15.98 -4.96 3.03
N ARG A 60 -14.68 -5.09 2.79
CA ARG A 60 -13.73 -3.98 2.73
C ARG A 60 -13.00 -4.02 1.41
N VAL A 61 -13.17 -2.99 0.58
CA VAL A 61 -12.24 -2.74 -0.53
C VAL A 61 -11.15 -1.83 0.01
N HIS A 62 -9.90 -2.28 0.04
CA HIS A 62 -8.76 -1.57 0.59
C HIS A 62 -7.78 -1.19 -0.51
N SER A 63 -7.29 0.05 -0.51
CA SER A 63 -6.26 0.50 -1.45
C SER A 63 -4.95 0.57 -0.69
N SER A 64 -3.90 -0.05 -1.22
CA SER A 64 -2.59 -0.16 -0.54
C SER A 64 -1.99 1.19 -0.14
N CYS A 65 -1.25 1.18 0.95
CA CYS A 65 -0.50 2.31 1.49
C CYS A 65 0.78 1.77 2.14
N LEU A 66 1.81 1.55 1.31
CA LEU A 66 3.11 0.98 1.68
C LEU A 66 3.74 1.69 2.89
N THR A 67 3.66 3.02 2.91
CA THR A 67 4.28 3.83 3.98
C THR A 67 3.69 3.54 5.35
N SER A 68 2.37 3.38 5.46
CA SER A 68 1.75 3.07 6.76
C SER A 68 1.74 1.58 7.08
N GLU A 69 1.51 0.74 6.07
CA GLU A 69 1.25 -0.69 6.26
C GLU A 69 2.55 -1.50 6.41
N CYS A 70 3.62 -1.06 5.75
CA CYS A 70 4.92 -1.73 5.82
C CYS A 70 5.92 -0.97 6.69
N LEU A 71 6.01 0.36 6.51
CA LEU A 71 7.08 1.14 7.15
C LEU A 71 6.73 1.61 8.55
N GLY A 72 5.49 1.42 9.03
CA GLY A 72 5.03 1.94 10.31
C GLY A 72 4.72 3.45 10.31
N GLY A 73 4.55 4.05 9.12
CA GLY A 73 4.16 5.45 8.98
C GLY A 73 2.81 5.73 9.63
N CYS A 74 2.75 6.79 10.44
CA CYS A 74 1.55 7.19 11.19
C CYS A 74 1.02 8.57 10.79
N ASP A 75 1.37 9.07 9.59
CA ASP A 75 0.85 10.31 9.01
C ASP A 75 -0.52 10.14 8.32
N CYS A 76 -1.02 8.90 8.27
CA CYS A 76 -2.35 8.55 7.79
C CYS A 76 -2.97 7.43 8.64
N ASP A 77 -4.24 7.12 8.37
CA ASP A 77 -5.01 6.09 9.09
C ASP A 77 -5.13 4.76 8.31
N CYS A 78 -4.39 4.57 7.21
CA CYS A 78 -4.60 3.44 6.29
C CYS A 78 -4.33 2.07 6.95
N ALA A 79 -3.22 1.92 7.66
CA ALA A 79 -2.88 0.67 8.35
C ALA A 79 -3.89 0.32 9.45
N GLU A 80 -4.37 1.33 10.18
CA GLU A 80 -5.37 1.14 11.23
C GLU A 80 -6.74 0.79 10.65
N GLN A 81 -7.14 1.39 9.52
CA GLN A 81 -8.35 1.00 8.81
C GLN A 81 -8.28 -0.45 8.30
N LEU A 82 -7.12 -0.89 7.80
CA LEU A 82 -6.90 -2.27 7.39
C LEU A 82 -7.07 -3.22 8.57
N ASP A 83 -6.43 -2.89 9.69
CA ASP A 83 -6.50 -3.67 10.92
C ASP A 83 -7.93 -3.80 11.46
N ARG A 84 -8.61 -2.67 11.67
CA ARG A 84 -10.00 -2.61 12.16
C ARG A 84 -10.97 -3.33 11.21
N ALA A 85 -10.73 -3.26 9.89
CA ALA A 85 -11.57 -3.96 8.94
C ALA A 85 -11.43 -5.48 9.06
N LEU A 86 -10.20 -6.00 9.18
CA LEU A 86 -9.96 -7.43 9.35
C LEU A 86 -10.50 -7.95 10.68
N ALA A 87 -10.33 -7.20 11.77
CA ALA A 87 -10.92 -7.54 13.07
C ALA A 87 -12.45 -7.68 12.97
N ARG A 88 -13.13 -6.68 12.38
CA ARG A 88 -14.59 -6.71 12.22
C ARG A 88 -15.09 -7.81 11.29
N ILE A 89 -14.30 -8.16 10.27
CA ILE A 89 -14.61 -9.29 9.39
C ILE A 89 -14.50 -10.61 10.15
N ASP A 90 -13.46 -10.75 10.98
CA ASP A 90 -13.31 -11.93 11.84
C ASP A 90 -14.48 -12.07 12.82
N GLU A 91 -14.80 -11.00 13.55
CA GLU A 91 -15.91 -10.91 14.50
C GLU A 91 -17.27 -11.26 13.86
N ALA A 92 -17.50 -10.83 12.62
CA ALA A 92 -18.73 -11.13 11.89
C ALA A 92 -18.82 -12.61 11.45
N GLY A 93 -17.70 -13.34 11.41
CA GLY A 93 -17.62 -14.73 10.94
C GLY A 93 -17.86 -14.94 9.45
N ARG A 94 -18.40 -13.93 8.74
CA ARG A 94 -18.63 -13.92 7.29
C ARG A 94 -18.28 -12.56 6.69
N GLY A 95 -17.21 -12.51 5.90
CA GLY A 95 -16.80 -11.27 5.26
C GLY A 95 -15.58 -11.39 4.37
N VAL A 96 -15.28 -10.31 3.65
CA VAL A 96 -14.19 -10.27 2.67
C VAL A 96 -13.45 -8.94 2.70
N LEU A 97 -12.11 -9.00 2.66
CA LEU A 97 -11.28 -7.84 2.36
C LEU A 97 -10.62 -8.02 1.00
N VAL A 98 -10.84 -7.08 0.09
CA VAL A 98 -10.16 -7.00 -1.21
C VAL A 98 -9.08 -5.93 -1.12
N TYR A 99 -7.82 -6.35 -1.10
CA TYR A 99 -6.64 -5.49 -1.04
C TYR A 99 -6.10 -5.23 -2.45
N LEU A 100 -6.27 -4.01 -2.94
CA LEU A 100 -5.86 -3.55 -4.27
C LEU A 100 -4.53 -2.79 -4.20
N MET A 101 -3.56 -3.14 -5.05
CA MET A 101 -2.24 -2.49 -5.13
C MET A 101 -2.32 -1.14 -5.84
N GLN A 102 -2.98 -0.16 -5.22
CA GLN A 102 -3.28 1.15 -5.78
C GLN A 102 -2.79 2.28 -4.87
N GLU A 103 -1.46 2.31 -4.68
CA GLU A 103 -0.78 3.32 -3.88
C GLU A 103 -1.06 4.74 -4.40
N GLY A 104 -1.08 5.72 -3.49
CA GLY A 104 -1.21 7.13 -3.86
C GLY A 104 -2.49 7.45 -4.62
N ARG A 105 -3.63 6.86 -4.21
CA ARG A 105 -4.91 6.99 -4.93
C ARG A 105 -4.80 6.58 -6.40
N GLY A 106 -4.00 5.54 -6.67
CA GLY A 106 -3.78 5.02 -8.02
C GLY A 106 -2.67 5.72 -8.81
N ALA A 107 -2.14 6.85 -8.31
CA ALA A 107 -1.05 7.61 -8.95
C ALA A 107 0.35 6.98 -8.76
N GLY A 108 0.48 5.99 -7.86
CA GLY A 108 1.76 5.34 -7.57
C GLY A 108 2.55 6.00 -6.44
N LEU A 109 3.65 5.37 -6.04
CA LEU A 109 4.42 5.79 -4.87
C LEU A 109 5.17 7.10 -5.11
N SER A 110 5.82 7.27 -6.26
CA SER A 110 6.55 8.51 -6.59
C SER A 110 5.64 9.73 -6.57
N ALA A 111 4.44 9.64 -7.16
CA ALA A 111 3.46 10.72 -7.13
C ALA A 111 2.99 11.03 -5.70
N LYS A 112 2.71 9.99 -4.90
CA LYS A 112 2.40 10.16 -3.47
C LYS A 112 3.53 10.83 -2.70
N ALA A 113 4.77 10.42 -2.90
CA ALA A 113 5.91 10.98 -2.19
C ALA A 113 6.17 12.44 -2.57
N ARG A 114 5.98 12.79 -3.85
CA ARG A 114 6.01 14.19 -4.30
C ARG A 114 4.91 15.02 -3.66
N ASP A 115 3.68 14.51 -3.59
CA ASP A 115 2.58 15.12 -2.82
C ASP A 115 2.98 15.39 -1.37
N ARG A 116 3.49 14.37 -0.65
CA ARG A 116 3.95 14.54 0.74
C ARG A 116 5.02 15.64 0.86
N MET A 117 5.98 15.67 -0.07
CA MET A 117 7.04 16.66 -0.11
C MET A 117 6.50 18.08 -0.35
N LEU A 118 5.61 18.27 -1.32
CA LEU A 118 5.00 19.57 -1.62
C LEU A 118 4.16 20.09 -0.44
N VAL A 119 3.33 19.24 0.14
CA VAL A 119 2.54 19.55 1.34
C VAL A 119 3.45 20.00 2.48
N GLN A 120 4.51 19.25 2.79
CA GLN A 120 5.45 19.62 3.86
C GLN A 120 6.28 20.87 3.55
N ALA A 121 6.71 21.05 2.30
CA ALA A 121 7.47 22.23 1.87
C ALA A 121 6.65 23.52 1.96
N SER A 122 5.33 23.42 1.78
CA SER A 122 4.37 24.50 2.00
C SER A 122 4.12 24.81 3.48
N GLY A 123 4.62 24.00 4.41
CA GLY A 123 4.26 24.06 5.83
C GLY A 123 2.82 23.61 6.09
N ASN A 124 2.33 22.63 5.32
CA ASN A 124 0.97 22.10 5.34
C ASN A 124 -0.12 23.16 5.05
N ARG A 125 0.21 24.16 4.23
CA ARG A 125 -0.74 25.17 3.74
C ARG A 125 -1.59 24.64 2.59
N ILE A 126 -1.00 23.80 1.74
CA ILE A 126 -1.72 23.10 0.67
C ILE A 126 -2.12 21.70 1.17
N THR A 127 -3.24 21.20 0.64
CA THR A 127 -3.70 19.84 0.90
C THR A 127 -3.11 18.85 -0.12
N THR A 128 -3.38 17.57 0.10
CA THR A 128 -2.98 16.54 -0.87
C THR A 128 -3.65 16.67 -2.23
N PHE A 129 -4.85 17.27 -2.26
CA PHE A 129 -5.58 17.51 -3.51
C PHE A 129 -4.99 18.69 -4.27
N ASP A 130 -4.60 19.75 -3.56
CA ASP A 130 -3.91 20.89 -4.14
C ASP A 130 -2.55 20.47 -4.72
N ALA A 131 -1.79 19.66 -3.98
CA ALA A 131 -0.50 19.14 -4.45
C ALA A 131 -0.65 18.25 -5.70
N TYR A 132 -1.69 17.41 -5.78
CA TYR A 132 -1.99 16.65 -7.01
C TYR A 132 -2.35 17.58 -8.17
N ALA A 133 -3.16 18.62 -7.93
CA ALA A 133 -3.49 19.61 -8.95
C ALA A 133 -2.26 20.38 -9.46
N GLU A 134 -1.34 20.78 -8.57
CA GLU A 134 -0.06 21.40 -8.94
C GLU A 134 0.82 20.48 -9.80
N MET A 135 0.75 19.17 -9.57
CA MET A 135 1.41 18.15 -10.40
C MET A 135 0.65 17.81 -11.70
N GLY A 136 -0.50 18.43 -11.97
CA GLY A 136 -1.35 18.13 -13.12
C GLY A 136 -2.06 16.77 -13.04
N LEU A 137 -2.20 16.20 -11.85
CA LEU A 137 -2.80 14.89 -11.61
C LEU A 137 -4.26 15.00 -11.13
N PRO A 138 -5.13 14.05 -11.52
CA PRO A 138 -6.46 13.94 -10.93
C PRO A 138 -6.41 13.66 -9.43
N ALA A 139 -7.45 14.13 -8.71
CA ALA A 139 -7.61 13.90 -7.28
C ALA A 139 -7.70 12.41 -6.89
N ASP A 140 -8.15 11.55 -7.81
CA ASP A 140 -8.28 10.11 -7.63
C ASP A 140 -8.17 9.37 -8.97
N LEU A 141 -7.27 8.40 -9.06
CA LEU A 141 -7.01 7.56 -10.23
C LEU A 141 -7.34 6.08 -9.97
N ARG A 142 -7.99 5.77 -8.84
CA ARG A 142 -8.34 4.40 -8.49
C ARG A 142 -9.41 3.83 -9.40
N ARG A 143 -9.35 2.52 -9.60
CA ARG A 143 -10.35 1.76 -10.34
C ARG A 143 -10.75 0.54 -9.54
N TYR A 144 -12.04 0.21 -9.54
CA TYR A 144 -12.59 -0.89 -8.75
C TYR A 144 -13.14 -2.03 -9.62
N ASP A 145 -12.95 -1.96 -10.94
CA ASP A 145 -13.50 -2.92 -11.92
C ASP A 145 -13.09 -4.37 -11.61
N ALA A 146 -11.87 -4.58 -11.11
CA ALA A 146 -11.38 -5.90 -10.72
C ALA A 146 -12.19 -6.53 -9.58
N VAL A 147 -12.80 -5.72 -8.70
CA VAL A 147 -13.57 -6.21 -7.55
C VAL A 147 -14.77 -7.06 -8.01
N ALA A 148 -15.46 -6.61 -9.06
CA ALA A 148 -16.60 -7.35 -9.61
C ALA A 148 -16.17 -8.71 -10.19
N SER A 149 -15.09 -8.73 -10.95
CA SER A 149 -14.56 -9.99 -11.51
C SER A 149 -14.10 -10.95 -10.42
N ILE A 150 -13.43 -10.44 -9.37
CA ILE A 150 -13.03 -11.20 -8.19
C ILE A 150 -14.26 -11.80 -7.49
N PHE A 151 -15.27 -11.00 -7.19
CA PHE A 151 -16.48 -11.46 -6.49
C PHE A 151 -17.25 -12.51 -7.27
N ALA A 152 -17.40 -12.33 -8.58
CA ALA A 152 -18.05 -13.32 -9.42
C ALA A 152 -17.26 -14.64 -9.52
N MET A 153 -15.92 -14.59 -9.49
CA MET A 153 -15.09 -15.80 -9.43
C MET A 153 -15.18 -16.50 -8.07
N LEU A 154 -15.40 -15.76 -6.99
CA LEU A 154 -15.55 -16.28 -5.62
C LEU A 154 -17.00 -16.64 -5.26
N GLY A 155 -17.95 -16.53 -6.19
CA GLY A 155 -19.35 -16.87 -5.96
C GLY A 155 -20.16 -15.85 -5.14
N VAL A 156 -19.59 -14.66 -4.88
CA VAL A 156 -20.29 -13.60 -4.15
C VAL A 156 -21.40 -13.03 -5.03
N CYS A 157 -22.66 -13.11 -4.59
CA CYS A 157 -23.80 -12.52 -5.29
C CYS A 157 -24.78 -11.75 -4.38
N GLY A 158 -24.61 -11.84 -3.06
CA GLY A 158 -25.40 -11.10 -2.07
C GLY A 158 -25.00 -9.62 -1.93
N PRO A 159 -25.85 -8.80 -1.29
CA PRO A 159 -25.58 -7.38 -1.08
C PRO A 159 -24.40 -7.14 -0.12
N LEU A 160 -23.70 -6.02 -0.30
CA LEU A 160 -22.52 -5.68 0.48
C LEU A 160 -22.80 -4.64 1.56
N ARG A 161 -22.33 -4.94 2.77
CA ARG A 161 -22.15 -3.96 3.85
C ARG A 161 -20.71 -3.47 3.80
N LEU A 162 -20.48 -2.34 3.13
CA LEU A 162 -19.13 -1.86 2.79
C LEU A 162 -18.51 -1.03 3.92
N LEU A 163 -17.36 -1.47 4.41
CA LEU A 163 -16.53 -0.77 5.40
C LEU A 163 -15.77 0.41 4.76
N THR A 164 -16.32 1.62 4.83
CA THR A 164 -15.71 2.84 4.26
C THR A 164 -16.25 4.13 4.91
N ASN A 165 -15.41 5.17 4.97
CA ASN A 165 -15.82 6.54 5.32
C ASN A 165 -15.89 7.47 4.10
N ASN A 166 -15.59 6.96 2.91
CA ASN A 166 -15.56 7.75 1.68
C ASN A 166 -16.84 7.51 0.86
N PRO A 167 -17.77 8.46 0.78
CA PRO A 167 -18.98 8.33 -0.05
C PRO A 167 -18.67 8.13 -1.54
N GLU A 168 -17.63 8.78 -2.07
CA GLU A 168 -17.22 8.60 -3.47
C GLU A 168 -16.76 7.17 -3.74
N LYS A 169 -16.13 6.53 -2.73
CA LYS A 169 -15.74 5.12 -2.82
C LYS A 169 -16.95 4.20 -2.84
N VAL A 170 -18.01 4.53 -2.09
CA VAL A 170 -19.27 3.77 -2.14
C VAL A 170 -19.82 3.80 -3.55
N ALA A 171 -19.96 4.98 -4.15
CA ALA A 171 -20.47 5.15 -5.50
C ALA A 171 -19.59 4.44 -6.55
N ALA A 172 -18.27 4.55 -6.45
CA ALA A 172 -17.34 3.94 -7.40
C ALA A 172 -17.32 2.40 -7.30
N VAL A 173 -17.40 1.84 -6.08
CA VAL A 173 -17.51 0.39 -5.88
C VAL A 173 -18.87 -0.12 -6.33
N ALA A 174 -19.97 0.56 -5.98
CA ALA A 174 -21.31 0.20 -6.44
C ALA A 174 -21.38 0.15 -7.96
N ARG A 175 -20.85 1.18 -8.64
CA ARG A 175 -20.76 1.22 -10.11
C ARG A 175 -19.96 0.06 -10.68
N ALA A 176 -18.83 -0.29 -10.08
CA ALA A 176 -18.02 -1.42 -10.53
C ALA A 176 -18.77 -2.76 -10.42
N LEU A 177 -19.67 -2.88 -9.44
CA LEU A 177 -20.42 -4.10 -9.14
C LEU A 177 -21.72 -4.26 -9.94
N GLU A 178 -22.17 -3.22 -10.67
CA GLU A 178 -23.39 -3.23 -11.48
C GLU A 178 -23.43 -4.41 -12.48
N SER A 179 -22.29 -4.74 -13.10
CA SER A 179 -22.20 -5.84 -14.07
C SER A 179 -22.49 -7.21 -13.48
N GLU A 180 -22.29 -7.37 -12.17
CA GLU A 180 -22.52 -8.60 -11.42
C GLU A 180 -23.81 -8.52 -10.59
N LYS A 181 -24.57 -7.42 -10.68
CA LYS A 181 -25.82 -7.17 -9.96
C LYS A 181 -25.68 -7.28 -8.43
N ILE A 182 -24.51 -6.91 -7.92
CA ILE A 182 -24.23 -6.87 -6.49
C ILE A 182 -24.48 -5.45 -5.98
N GLU A 183 -25.41 -5.29 -5.06
CA GLU A 183 -25.74 -4.00 -4.46
C GLU A 183 -24.82 -3.67 -3.28
N VAL A 184 -24.58 -2.37 -3.04
CA VAL A 184 -23.99 -1.89 -1.78
C VAL A 184 -25.12 -1.39 -0.89
N GLU A 185 -25.67 -2.26 -0.05
CA GLU A 185 -26.85 -1.96 0.77
C GLU A 185 -26.56 -0.97 1.91
N ALA A 186 -25.33 -0.95 2.41
CA ALA A 186 -24.94 -0.10 3.52
C ALA A 186 -23.47 0.28 3.46
N ALA A 187 -23.16 1.52 3.85
CA ALA A 187 -21.80 1.97 4.17
C ALA A 187 -21.63 2.01 5.69
N LEU A 188 -20.67 1.26 6.20
CA LEU A 188 -20.33 1.21 7.61
C LEU A 188 -18.99 1.92 7.84
N PRO A 189 -18.89 2.83 8.81
CA PRO A 189 -17.66 3.60 9.03
C PRO A 189 -16.51 2.70 9.50
N VAL A 190 -15.30 3.02 9.08
CA VAL A 190 -14.04 2.42 9.54
C VAL A 190 -12.96 3.50 9.51
N ALA A 191 -12.77 4.19 10.61
CA ALA A 191 -11.76 5.24 10.75
C ALA A 191 -10.68 4.78 11.71
N GLY A 192 -9.46 5.30 11.54
CA GLY A 192 -8.46 5.27 12.60
C GLY A 192 -8.65 6.40 13.61
N ASP A 193 -7.77 6.46 14.60
CA ASP A 193 -7.81 7.48 15.65
C ASP A 193 -7.09 8.76 15.22
N ASP A 194 -7.56 9.89 15.75
CA ASP A 194 -6.88 11.19 15.58
C ASP A 194 -5.60 11.19 16.43
N SER A 195 -4.48 11.57 15.82
CA SER A 195 -3.22 11.76 16.51
C SER A 195 -2.53 13.03 16.00
N PRO A 196 -1.58 13.60 16.76
CA PRO A 196 -0.80 14.73 16.27
C PRO A 196 -0.16 14.48 14.89
N TRP A 197 0.14 13.24 14.55
CA TRP A 197 0.87 12.87 13.33
C TRP A 197 -0.01 12.79 12.08
N ASN A 198 -1.28 12.40 12.21
CA ASN A 198 -2.19 12.20 11.08
C ASN A 198 -3.28 13.29 10.94
N ARG A 199 -3.37 14.22 11.89
CA ARG A 199 -4.48 15.18 11.96
C ARG A 199 -4.64 16.05 10.72
N ASP A 200 -3.54 16.56 10.16
CA ASP A 200 -3.59 17.40 8.95
C ASP A 200 -4.12 16.59 7.75
N TYR A 201 -3.77 15.30 7.68
CA TYR A 201 -4.28 14.39 6.67
C TYR A 201 -5.78 14.09 6.86
N LEU A 202 -6.22 13.80 8.08
CA LEU A 202 -7.64 13.58 8.39
C LEU A 202 -8.48 14.86 8.18
N ARG A 203 -7.90 16.03 8.43
CA ARG A 203 -8.52 17.33 8.11
C ARG A 203 -8.73 17.47 6.61
N ALA A 204 -7.72 17.18 5.78
CA ALA A 204 -7.86 17.21 4.33
C ALA A 204 -8.97 16.26 3.82
N LYS A 205 -9.05 15.03 4.38
CA LYS A 205 -10.14 14.09 4.06
C LYS A 205 -11.53 14.64 4.39
N ARG A 206 -11.71 15.32 5.52
CA ARG A 206 -13.01 15.94 5.87
C ARG A 206 -13.39 17.06 4.93
N ILE A 207 -12.44 17.93 4.61
CA ILE A 207 -12.68 19.04 3.67
C ILE A 207 -13.12 18.49 2.32
N SER A 208 -12.58 17.34 1.91
CA SER A 208 -12.98 16.63 0.69
C SER A 208 -14.21 15.72 0.86
N GLY A 209 -15.02 15.89 1.92
CA GLY A 209 -16.31 15.20 2.07
C GLY A 209 -16.29 13.80 2.70
N HIS A 210 -15.18 13.34 3.30
CA HIS A 210 -15.17 12.06 4.03
C HIS A 210 -15.96 12.17 5.34
N ALA A 211 -16.75 11.14 5.65
CA ALA A 211 -17.55 11.01 6.86
C ALA A 211 -16.65 10.61 8.05
N LEU A 212 -15.92 11.57 8.63
CA LEU A 212 -15.07 11.39 9.80
C LEU A 212 -15.59 12.23 10.97
N THR A 213 -15.57 11.67 12.19
CA THR A 213 -15.93 12.39 13.43
C THR A 213 -15.07 13.64 13.62
N ARG A 214 -15.58 14.64 14.34
CA ARG A 214 -14.96 15.98 14.40
C ARG A 214 -13.58 15.94 15.10
N ALA A 215 -12.54 16.39 14.40
CA ALA A 215 -11.18 16.49 14.94
C ALA A 215 -10.98 17.69 15.87
N ASP A 216 -9.94 17.58 16.69
CA ASP A 216 -9.28 18.71 17.35
C ASP A 216 -8.77 19.73 16.31
N ARG A 217 -8.88 21.03 16.60
CA ARG A 217 -8.41 22.11 15.71
C ARG A 217 -6.92 22.42 15.88
N THR A 218 -6.27 21.77 16.84
CA THR A 218 -4.84 21.94 17.11
C THR A 218 -4.00 21.47 15.91
N PRO A 219 -2.99 22.23 15.45
CA PRO A 219 -2.15 21.82 14.33
C PRO A 219 -1.51 20.44 14.53
N GLY A 220 -1.30 19.72 13.43
CA GLY A 220 -0.52 18.48 13.46
C GLY A 220 0.96 18.72 13.81
N ALA A 221 1.64 17.65 14.20
CA ALA A 221 3.07 17.63 14.44
C ALA A 221 3.84 18.10 13.19
N ARG A 222 4.99 18.75 13.42
CA ARG A 222 5.83 19.31 12.36
C ARG A 222 7.13 18.51 12.24
N PRO A 223 7.68 18.39 11.01
CA PRO A 223 8.97 17.75 10.80
C PRO A 223 10.09 18.51 11.54
N PRO A 224 11.21 17.84 11.86
CA PRO A 224 12.30 18.42 12.66
C PRO A 224 13.04 19.55 11.92
N GLU A 225 12.95 19.58 10.60
CA GLU A 225 13.49 20.63 9.75
C GLU A 225 12.56 20.89 8.56
N ARG A 226 12.74 22.05 7.91
CA ARG A 226 11.94 22.43 6.75
C ARG A 226 12.22 21.50 5.57
N VAL A 227 11.16 20.95 4.97
CA VAL A 227 11.26 20.25 3.69
C VAL A 227 11.41 21.27 2.56
N VAL A 228 12.34 20.99 1.65
CA VAL A 228 12.55 21.78 0.44
C VAL A 228 12.06 20.93 -0.73
N ALA A 229 11.13 21.46 -1.51
CA ALA A 229 10.66 20.81 -2.73
C ALA A 229 11.72 20.93 -3.83
N PHE A 230 11.83 19.89 -4.66
CA PHE A 230 12.73 19.85 -5.81
C PHE A 230 12.10 19.03 -6.94
N GLU A 231 12.53 19.31 -8.18
CA GLU A 231 12.20 18.46 -9.32
C GLU A 231 13.03 17.18 -9.31
N PRO A 232 12.57 16.06 -9.91
CA PRO A 232 13.33 14.82 -9.88
C PRO A 232 14.75 15.03 -10.41
N VAL A 233 15.74 14.54 -9.66
CA VAL A 233 17.17 14.70 -9.98
C VAL A 233 17.89 13.36 -10.05
N GLU A 234 19.00 13.32 -10.79
CA GLU A 234 19.91 12.18 -10.80
C GLU A 234 20.65 12.07 -9.45
N LEU A 235 20.83 10.84 -8.99
CA LEU A 235 21.61 10.57 -7.80
C LEU A 235 23.11 10.68 -8.13
N ALA A 236 23.86 11.51 -7.38
CA ALA A 236 25.28 11.70 -7.65
C ALA A 236 26.05 10.38 -7.48
N GLY A 237 26.84 10.05 -8.50
CA GLY A 237 27.59 8.80 -8.55
C GLY A 237 26.74 7.54 -8.79
N ASP A 238 25.45 7.68 -9.10
CA ASP A 238 24.57 6.60 -9.55
C ASP A 238 23.46 7.16 -10.48
N PRO A 239 23.81 7.60 -11.71
CA PRO A 239 22.88 8.26 -12.64
C PRO A 239 21.79 7.33 -13.18
N ALA A 240 21.87 6.03 -12.89
CA ALA A 240 20.81 5.06 -13.18
C ALA A 240 19.60 5.26 -12.27
N ARG A 241 19.74 5.95 -11.13
CA ARG A 241 18.67 6.21 -10.18
C ARG A 241 18.30 7.69 -10.14
N LEU A 242 17.00 7.94 -10.18
CA LEU A 242 16.41 9.26 -9.99
C LEU A 242 15.81 9.36 -8.60
N VAL A 243 16.07 10.47 -7.92
CA VAL A 243 15.42 10.83 -6.66
C VAL A 243 14.18 11.64 -7.00
N THR A 244 13.00 11.10 -6.72
CA THR A 244 11.73 11.74 -7.11
C THR A 244 11.17 12.67 -6.05
N ALA A 245 11.41 12.35 -4.78
CA ALA A 245 10.97 13.14 -3.63
C ALA A 245 11.78 12.79 -2.36
N SER A 246 11.86 13.74 -1.42
CA SER A 246 12.36 13.50 -0.05
C SER A 246 11.56 14.34 0.95
N TYR A 247 10.96 13.69 1.94
CA TYR A 247 10.11 14.30 2.96
C TYR A 247 10.30 13.59 4.30
N PHE A 248 9.64 14.04 5.37
CA PHE A 248 9.68 13.36 6.65
C PHE A 248 8.45 12.49 6.87
N LEU A 249 8.66 11.22 7.19
CA LEU A 249 7.61 10.29 7.61
C LEU A 249 7.71 10.11 9.13
N PRO A 250 6.62 10.33 9.90
CA PRO A 250 6.60 9.97 11.30
C PRO A 250 6.35 8.47 11.39
N VAL A 251 7.31 7.73 11.91
CA VAL A 251 7.29 6.27 11.97
C VAL A 251 7.16 5.80 13.41
N ALA A 252 6.13 5.01 13.69
CA ALA A 252 5.92 4.39 14.99
C ALA A 252 6.81 3.14 15.13
N LEU A 253 7.73 3.15 16.09
CA LEU A 253 8.64 2.05 16.41
C LEU A 253 8.67 1.87 17.93
N SER A 254 8.41 0.64 18.39
CA SER A 254 8.51 0.28 19.82
C SER A 254 7.72 1.20 20.77
N GLY A 255 6.58 1.73 20.34
CA GLY A 255 5.72 2.61 21.14
C GLY A 255 6.09 4.09 21.10
N GLU A 256 7.18 4.46 20.42
CA GLU A 256 7.57 5.85 20.18
C GLU A 256 7.42 6.22 18.70
N VAL A 257 7.32 7.52 18.40
CA VAL A 257 7.25 8.02 17.03
C VAL A 257 8.53 8.80 16.70
N HIS A 258 9.16 8.42 15.60
CA HIS A 258 10.39 9.05 15.12
C HIS A 258 10.19 9.61 13.72
N TRP A 259 10.64 10.85 13.51
CA TRP A 259 10.75 11.40 12.17
C TRP A 259 11.92 10.77 11.42
N LEU A 260 11.63 10.09 10.32
CA LEU A 260 12.63 9.56 9.40
C LEU A 260 12.52 10.28 8.06
N ARG A 261 13.65 10.76 7.54
CA ARG A 261 13.69 11.32 6.20
C ARG A 261 13.52 10.18 5.20
N THR A 262 12.45 10.24 4.42
CA THR A 262 12.00 9.22 3.49
C THR A 262 12.16 9.75 2.08
N SER A 263 13.05 9.12 1.32
CA SER A 263 13.32 9.45 -0.07
C SER A 263 12.82 8.33 -0.98
N VAL A 264 12.16 8.68 -2.08
CA VAL A 264 11.74 7.71 -3.11
C VAL A 264 12.69 7.80 -4.29
N LEU A 265 13.17 6.64 -4.72
CA LEU A 265 14.05 6.49 -5.86
C LEU A 265 13.38 5.66 -6.94
N VAL A 266 13.67 5.99 -8.20
CA VAL A 266 13.25 5.24 -9.39
C VAL A 266 14.49 4.80 -10.16
N ASP A 267 14.58 3.52 -10.44
CA ASP A 267 15.57 2.98 -11.38
C ASP A 267 15.13 3.28 -12.82
N ARG A 268 15.98 3.96 -13.61
CA ARG A 268 15.64 4.44 -14.96
C ARG A 268 15.42 3.31 -15.97
N ALA A 269 16.14 2.20 -15.81
CA ALA A 269 16.08 1.10 -16.77
C ALA A 269 14.84 0.24 -16.57
N SER A 270 14.52 -0.07 -15.31
CA SER A 270 13.42 -0.96 -14.94
C SER A 270 12.14 -0.24 -14.55
N GLY A 271 12.20 1.06 -14.26
CA GLY A 271 11.10 1.82 -13.68
C GLY A 271 10.77 1.43 -12.24
N ARG A 272 11.57 0.56 -11.60
CA ARG A 272 11.31 0.06 -10.26
C ARG A 272 11.50 1.16 -9.22
N GLU A 273 10.53 1.28 -8.33
CA GLU A 273 10.55 2.21 -7.21
C GLU A 273 11.19 1.55 -5.97
N SER A 274 11.88 2.35 -5.17
CA SER A 274 12.41 1.95 -3.86
C SER A 274 12.37 3.12 -2.89
N ILE A 275 12.49 2.82 -1.60
CA ILE A 275 12.50 3.81 -0.52
C ILE A 275 13.83 3.77 0.20
N VAL A 276 14.36 4.94 0.54
CA VAL A 276 15.48 5.09 1.49
C VAL A 276 14.99 5.89 2.69
N LEU A 277 15.06 5.28 3.87
CA LEU A 277 14.79 5.89 5.17
C LEU A 277 16.13 6.31 5.78
N SER A 278 16.27 7.55 6.23
CA SER A 278 17.56 8.08 6.70
C SER A 278 17.43 8.98 7.94
N ARG A 279 18.53 9.04 8.70
CA ARG A 279 18.77 9.98 9.80
C ARG A 279 20.14 10.61 9.66
N GLY A 280 20.30 11.80 10.23
CA GLY A 280 21.53 12.60 10.16
C GLY A 280 21.39 13.79 9.20
N ALA A 281 22.52 14.42 8.87
CA ALA A 281 22.54 15.64 8.08
C ALA A 281 22.05 15.41 6.64
N TRP A 282 21.06 16.20 6.21
CA TRP A 282 20.61 16.24 4.83
C TRP A 282 21.58 17.06 3.97
N ARG A 283 22.14 16.43 2.93
CA ARG A 283 23.13 17.06 2.03
C ARG A 283 22.53 17.49 0.68
N GLY A 284 21.21 17.43 0.54
CA GLY A 284 20.51 17.66 -0.72
C GLY A 284 20.16 16.37 -1.47
N PRO A 285 19.30 16.46 -2.49
CA PRO A 285 18.74 15.29 -3.17
C PRO A 285 19.77 14.51 -3.97
N GLU A 286 20.77 15.19 -4.54
CA GLU A 286 21.85 14.55 -5.31
C GLU A 286 22.86 13.81 -4.41
N ALA A 287 23.02 14.23 -3.16
CA ALA A 287 24.05 13.74 -2.23
C ALA A 287 23.47 12.99 -1.02
N MET A 288 22.31 12.33 -1.18
CA MET A 288 21.71 11.58 -0.09
C MET A 288 22.53 10.36 0.32
N ALA A 289 22.33 9.89 1.56
CA ALA A 289 22.90 8.63 2.03
C ALA A 289 22.39 7.45 1.18
N ARG A 290 23.32 6.59 0.76
CA ARG A 290 23.04 5.45 -0.11
C ARG A 290 23.18 4.16 0.69
N PRO A 291 22.12 3.35 0.83
CA PRO A 291 22.30 2.00 1.33
C PRO A 291 23.03 1.18 0.26
N ASP A 292 23.86 0.24 0.69
CA ASP A 292 24.36 -0.82 -0.19
C ASP A 292 23.14 -1.56 -0.77
N PRO A 293 22.98 -1.65 -2.10
CA PRO A 293 21.85 -2.34 -2.71
C PRO A 293 21.71 -3.80 -2.26
N SER A 294 22.82 -4.47 -1.93
CA SER A 294 22.81 -5.84 -1.39
C SER A 294 22.27 -5.93 0.04
N GLN A 295 22.20 -4.79 0.75
CA GLN A 295 21.67 -4.67 2.10
C GLN A 295 20.25 -4.07 2.12
N ALA A 296 19.66 -3.82 0.96
CA ALA A 296 18.28 -3.36 0.88
C ALA A 296 17.33 -4.45 1.39
N ILE A 297 16.36 -4.04 2.21
CA ILE A 297 15.36 -4.94 2.75
C ILE A 297 14.29 -5.16 1.69
N ALA A 298 14.16 -6.40 1.25
CA ALA A 298 13.14 -6.81 0.29
C ALA A 298 11.83 -7.16 1.03
N LEU A 299 10.75 -6.46 0.69
CA LEU A 299 9.41 -6.73 1.18
C LEU A 299 8.65 -7.59 0.17
N SER A 300 8.08 -8.69 0.66
CA SER A 300 7.14 -9.54 -0.07
C SER A 300 5.74 -8.93 -0.10
N LEU A 301 4.82 -9.59 -0.83
CA LEU A 301 3.40 -9.20 -0.82
C LEU A 301 2.78 -9.30 0.58
N LEU A 302 3.16 -10.30 1.39
CA LEU A 302 2.62 -10.46 2.74
C LEU A 302 3.14 -9.43 3.72
N ASP A 303 4.32 -8.86 3.48
CA ASP A 303 4.81 -7.75 4.28
C ASP A 303 3.89 -6.52 4.17
N ARG A 304 2.99 -6.48 3.17
CA ARG A 304 1.96 -5.43 3.07
C ARG A 304 0.76 -5.63 4.00
N LEU A 305 0.66 -6.77 4.67
CA LEU A 305 -0.44 -7.07 5.59
C LEU A 305 0.08 -7.02 7.04
N PRO A 306 -0.02 -5.87 7.74
CA PRO A 306 0.52 -5.68 9.09
C PRO A 306 -0.03 -6.67 10.13
N VAL A 307 -1.09 -7.41 9.79
CA VAL A 307 -1.73 -8.45 10.61
C VAL A 307 -1.06 -9.82 10.57
N VAL A 308 -0.09 -10.02 9.67
CA VAL A 308 0.66 -11.28 9.49
C VAL A 308 2.09 -11.08 10.01
N SER A 309 2.69 -12.08 10.67
CA SER A 309 4.15 -12.10 10.89
C SER A 309 4.85 -12.32 9.56
N ALA A 310 5.76 -11.41 9.20
CA ALA A 310 6.38 -11.39 7.89
C ALA A 310 7.85 -11.00 8.03
N PRO A 311 8.80 -11.83 7.55
CA PRO A 311 10.23 -11.64 7.80
C PRO A 311 10.80 -10.30 7.31
N GLY A 312 10.32 -9.79 6.17
CA GLY A 312 10.79 -8.53 5.61
C GLY A 312 10.46 -7.34 6.52
N ARG A 313 9.25 -7.31 7.06
CA ARG A 313 8.80 -6.31 8.04
C ARG A 313 9.51 -6.41 9.37
N GLU A 314 9.78 -7.62 9.85
CA GLU A 314 10.56 -7.82 11.07
C GLU A 314 12.00 -7.33 10.88
N ALA A 315 12.64 -7.69 9.76
CA ALA A 315 13.96 -7.17 9.41
C ALA A 315 13.96 -5.64 9.30
N LEU A 316 12.92 -5.06 8.68
CA LEU A 316 12.75 -3.61 8.58
C LEU A 316 12.64 -2.96 9.96
N ALA A 317 11.79 -3.48 10.84
CA ALA A 317 11.63 -2.94 12.19
C ALA A 317 12.97 -2.91 12.95
N HIS A 318 13.75 -4.00 12.90
CA HIS A 318 15.08 -4.06 13.53
C HIS A 318 16.06 -3.05 12.91
N ALA A 319 16.10 -2.94 11.59
CA ALA A 319 16.97 -2.00 10.90
C ALA A 319 16.62 -0.55 11.22
N LEU A 320 15.32 -0.22 11.33
CA LEU A 320 14.88 1.12 11.70
C LEU A 320 15.14 1.43 13.17
N GLN A 321 15.00 0.47 14.08
CA GLN A 321 15.41 0.63 15.49
C GLN A 321 16.92 0.91 15.59
N ALA A 322 17.74 0.16 14.86
CA ALA A 322 19.18 0.41 14.80
C ALA A 322 19.49 1.81 14.25
N LEU A 323 18.84 2.22 13.15
CA LEU A 323 18.98 3.56 12.57
C LEU A 323 18.60 4.67 13.57
N VAL A 324 17.53 4.47 14.34
CA VAL A 324 17.11 5.41 15.39
C VAL A 324 18.14 5.48 16.51
N ALA A 325 18.64 4.33 16.98
CA ALA A 325 19.61 4.25 18.06
C ALA A 325 20.96 4.88 17.71
N THR A 326 21.44 4.71 16.46
CA THR A 326 22.68 5.35 16.00
C THR A 326 22.51 6.85 15.74
N GLY A 327 21.29 7.31 15.49
CA GLY A 327 20.97 8.70 15.16
C GLY A 327 21.43 9.16 13.77
N ALA A 328 22.14 8.30 13.02
CA ALA A 328 22.66 8.58 11.68
C ALA A 328 22.74 7.30 10.84
N GLY A 329 22.54 7.44 9.53
CA GLY A 329 22.63 6.36 8.55
C GLY A 329 21.42 6.29 7.62
N CYS A 330 21.28 5.17 6.91
CA CYS A 330 20.14 4.92 6.04
C CYS A 330 19.80 3.43 5.93
N VAL A 331 18.53 3.15 5.64
CA VAL A 331 17.98 1.82 5.37
C VAL A 331 17.29 1.88 4.01
N GLY A 332 17.67 0.99 3.10
CA GLY A 332 17.00 0.81 1.81
C GLY A 332 15.88 -0.21 1.91
N VAL A 333 14.77 0.06 1.23
CA VAL A 333 13.59 -0.80 1.17
C VAL A 333 13.16 -0.95 -0.28
N ALA A 334 13.05 -2.19 -0.74
CA ALA A 334 12.61 -2.55 -2.07
C ALA A 334 11.51 -3.62 -1.97
N TRP A 335 10.76 -3.82 -3.06
CA TRP A 335 9.72 -4.84 -3.14
C TRP A 335 9.55 -5.29 -4.58
N ASP A 336 8.92 -6.45 -4.76
CA ASP A 336 8.51 -6.92 -6.07
C ASP A 336 6.98 -6.97 -6.16
N GLU A 337 6.40 -6.11 -7.01
CA GLU A 337 4.96 -6.10 -7.27
C GLU A 337 4.54 -7.17 -8.29
N THR A 338 5.49 -7.81 -8.97
CA THR A 338 5.21 -8.70 -10.10
C THR A 338 4.90 -10.13 -9.70
N ALA A 339 5.08 -10.53 -8.43
CA ALA A 339 4.95 -11.93 -7.99
C ALA A 339 5.71 -12.92 -8.90
N ALA A 340 6.72 -12.47 -9.64
CA ALA A 340 7.58 -13.36 -10.39
C ALA A 340 8.50 -14.06 -9.37
N PRO A 341 8.62 -15.40 -9.39
CA PRO A 341 9.64 -16.05 -8.59
C PRO A 341 11.00 -15.47 -8.98
N ALA A 342 11.79 -15.09 -7.98
CA ALA A 342 13.18 -14.72 -8.21
C ALA A 342 13.85 -15.88 -8.95
N GLU A 343 14.32 -15.64 -10.18
CA GLU A 343 15.14 -16.62 -10.88
C GLU A 343 16.38 -16.85 -10.01
N SER A 344 16.44 -18.02 -9.37
CA SER A 344 17.60 -18.46 -8.62
C SER A 344 18.79 -18.44 -9.57
N ALA A 345 19.76 -17.58 -9.27
CA ALA A 345 21.02 -17.50 -9.97
C ALA A 345 21.86 -18.75 -9.65
N THR A 346 21.59 -19.85 -10.37
CA THR A 346 22.52 -20.98 -10.48
C THR A 346 22.70 -21.30 -11.95
N ARG A 347 23.50 -20.47 -12.65
CA ARG A 347 24.23 -20.93 -13.83
C ARG A 347 25.52 -21.59 -13.34
N SER A 348 25.45 -22.84 -12.94
CA SER A 348 26.64 -23.70 -12.92
C SER A 348 26.88 -24.17 -14.36
N GLY A 349 27.92 -23.64 -14.99
CA GLY A 349 28.36 -24.07 -16.30
C GLY A 349 28.83 -25.52 -16.30
N THR A 350 28.33 -26.30 -17.26
CA THR A 350 28.95 -27.54 -17.69
C THR A 350 29.66 -27.26 -19.01
N PRO A 351 30.95 -27.57 -19.15
CA PRO A 351 31.64 -27.46 -20.44
C PRO A 351 31.13 -28.58 -21.35
N ARG A 352 30.66 -28.22 -22.56
CA ARG A 352 30.44 -29.19 -23.63
C ARG A 352 31.81 -29.67 -24.11
N SER A 353 32.08 -30.95 -23.93
CA SER A 353 33.14 -31.67 -24.62
C SER A 353 32.73 -31.87 -26.07
N ASP A 354 33.60 -31.46 -26.99
CA ASP A 354 33.53 -31.82 -28.39
C ASP A 354 33.64 -33.33 -28.57
N ALA A 355 32.67 -33.92 -29.29
CA ALA A 355 32.79 -35.22 -29.90
C ALA A 355 32.43 -35.07 -31.38
N ALA A 356 33.39 -35.48 -32.21
CA ALA A 356 33.37 -35.41 -33.65
C ALA A 356 32.20 -36.17 -34.30
N CYS A 357 31.66 -35.60 -35.38
CA CYS A 357 31.60 -36.28 -36.68
C CYS A 357 31.54 -35.25 -37.80
#